data_AF-A0A0S8AAK4-F1
#
_entry.id   AF-A0A0S8AAK4-F1
#
_cell.length_a   1.000
_cell.length_b   1.000
_cell.length_c   1.000
_cell.angle_alpha   90.00
_cell.angle_beta   90.00
_cell.angle_gamma   90.00
#
_symmetry.space_group_name_H-M   'P 1'
#
loop_
_entity.id
_entity.type
_entity.pdbx_description
1 polymer ?
#
loop_
_entity_poly.entity_id
_entity_poly.type
_entity_poly.pdbx_seq_one_letter_code
_entity_poly.pdbx_strand_id
1 'polypeptide(L)'
;MKSFKLQSTTGDKSIDLTRSRSVIVGRAVTSDLPIYDPTVSRQHAELSLTDNGLKIRDLGSSNGTFVNGTQVNESVALDGDIVTFGRVAFKVEEIAPPAPPPKPDSGAFVAPPPEATIVRQVEAPDTDDIVEKVRLRPSAGSQLKVEGESEEERQARKLTLLLDISQALSRHQDVDKLLEKVVDITFQVMNVDRVSILMVEGVNEELIPRLSKNRLGDSGGSRHVPQSIARRAVSERLAILTDNAAADDRFHGKSIVMQGVRSAMCVPLLGSRNQKGGDSRVLGLIYVDSQTATEAFNDEDLEFLIAFSGIAAVAIENGQLLDQIQREAVVLSNFQRYFAPNLAEQIASQEGAVQLGGTRKPVVVFFSDIRGFTPMSERMGPDDIATLLNEYFTEMVEIVFENGGTLDKFMGDAIMALWGAPISGEGDADRAIQAAIEMQSVLAKLNVKWAAQGRQRVEIGIGIDFYEVFAGNIGSDRRLEYTVIGDAVNTAARLCSKAGPGEIILTKRFYDELRQPPAVEELEAVELKGKAQEVQVYRVKR
;
A
#
# COMPACT_ATOMS: atom_id res chain seq x y z
N MET A 1 4.00 -25.15 -10.47
CA MET A 1 5.29 -24.44 -10.66
C MET A 1 6.11 -24.60 -9.40
N LYS A 2 7.43 -24.77 -9.51
CA LYS A 2 8.33 -25.00 -8.37
C LYS A 2 8.51 -23.71 -7.58
N SER A 3 8.00 -23.66 -6.35
CA SER A 3 8.30 -22.60 -5.38
C SER A 3 9.41 -23.09 -4.47
N PHE A 4 10.24 -22.21 -3.93
CA PHE A 4 11.32 -22.61 -3.03
C PHE A 4 11.21 -21.85 -1.71
N LYS A 5 11.57 -22.53 -0.63
CA LYS A 5 11.65 -22.00 0.72
C LYS A 5 13.08 -22.09 1.21
N LEU A 6 13.57 -21.03 1.82
CA LEU A 6 14.81 -21.07 2.59
C LEU A 6 14.44 -21.23 4.06
N GLN A 7 14.86 -22.33 4.67
CA GLN A 7 14.67 -22.59 6.09
C GLN A 7 16.01 -22.58 6.81
N SER A 8 16.14 -21.78 7.87
CA SER A 8 17.33 -21.77 8.72
C SER A 8 17.58 -23.17 9.28
N THR A 9 18.84 -23.61 9.32
CA THR A 9 19.19 -24.93 9.90
C THR A 9 18.89 -25.02 11.40
N THR A 10 18.72 -23.88 12.08
CA THR A 10 18.27 -23.80 13.49
C THR A 10 16.74 -23.75 13.64
N GLY A 11 15.99 -23.71 12.54
CA GLY A 11 14.52 -23.77 12.52
C GLY A 11 13.80 -22.48 12.94
N ASP A 12 14.53 -21.42 13.27
CA ASP A 12 14.03 -20.16 13.81
C ASP A 12 13.54 -19.15 12.75
N LYS A 13 13.92 -19.35 11.49
CA LYS A 13 13.58 -18.44 10.37
C LYS A 13 13.27 -19.23 9.11
N SER A 14 12.24 -18.80 8.38
CA SER A 14 11.99 -19.26 7.03
C SER A 14 11.42 -18.17 6.13
N ILE A 15 11.78 -18.19 4.86
CA ILE A 15 11.24 -17.28 3.85
C ILE A 15 10.81 -18.06 2.61
N ASP A 16 9.60 -17.75 2.13
CA ASP A 16 9.07 -18.29 0.88
C ASP A 16 9.46 -17.35 -0.27
N LEU A 17 10.01 -17.92 -1.33
CA LEU A 17 10.50 -17.18 -2.49
C LEU A 17 9.49 -17.29 -3.63
N THR A 18 9.18 -16.16 -4.27
CA THR A 18 8.29 -16.07 -5.44
C THR A 18 9.02 -15.48 -6.65
N ARG A 19 8.63 -15.88 -7.88
CA ARG A 19 9.34 -15.51 -9.13
C ARG A 19 9.42 -14.02 -9.43
N SER A 20 8.49 -13.22 -8.91
CA SER A 20 8.36 -11.80 -9.25
C SER A 20 9.27 -10.86 -8.45
N ARG A 21 10.04 -11.38 -7.49
CA ARG A 21 10.83 -10.55 -6.57
C ARG A 21 12.23 -11.13 -6.34
N SER A 22 13.25 -10.27 -6.48
CA SER A 22 14.58 -10.51 -5.93
C SER A 22 14.57 -10.23 -4.43
N VAL A 23 15.15 -11.13 -3.64
CA VAL A 23 15.21 -11.03 -2.17
C VAL A 23 16.64 -10.74 -1.74
N ILE A 24 16.86 -9.63 -1.03
CA ILE A 24 18.16 -9.28 -0.47
C ILE A 24 18.29 -9.88 0.94
N VAL A 25 19.33 -10.68 1.12
CA VAL A 25 19.74 -11.26 2.39
C VAL A 25 20.84 -10.40 2.99
N GLY A 26 20.74 -10.05 4.27
CA GLY A 26 21.74 -9.24 4.93
C GLY A 26 21.47 -9.01 6.41
N ARG A 27 22.45 -8.42 7.10
CA ARG A 27 22.34 -8.07 8.53
C ARG A 27 21.57 -6.78 8.76
N ALA A 28 21.38 -5.95 7.73
CA ALA A 28 20.61 -4.72 7.87
C ALA A 28 19.13 -5.05 8.08
N VAL A 29 18.47 -4.27 8.94
CA VAL A 29 17.01 -4.35 9.18
C VAL A 29 16.21 -4.09 7.90
N THR A 30 16.83 -3.41 6.92
CA THR A 30 16.26 -3.10 5.61
C THR A 30 16.42 -4.24 4.58
N SER A 31 17.06 -5.35 4.94
CA SER A 31 17.13 -6.53 4.06
C SER A 31 15.81 -7.30 4.10
N ASP A 32 15.39 -7.87 2.97
CA ASP A 32 14.18 -8.68 2.88
C ASP A 32 14.25 -9.93 3.79
N LEU A 33 15.46 -10.49 3.95
CA LEU A 33 15.77 -11.51 4.95
C LEU A 33 16.85 -11.00 5.93
N PRO A 34 16.45 -10.41 7.07
CA PRO A 34 17.40 -9.91 8.07
C PRO A 34 18.02 -11.05 8.90
N ILE A 35 19.33 -11.24 8.75
CA ILE A 35 20.14 -12.19 9.52
C ILE A 35 21.04 -11.43 10.50
N TYR A 36 20.62 -11.37 11.76
CA TYR A 36 21.35 -10.69 12.84
C TYR A 36 22.54 -11.49 13.36
N ASP A 37 23.50 -11.78 12.48
CA ASP A 37 24.76 -12.43 12.83
C ASP A 37 25.94 -11.54 12.41
N PRO A 38 26.94 -11.26 13.28
CA PRO A 38 28.07 -10.40 12.95
C PRO A 38 28.89 -10.84 11.73
N THR A 39 28.82 -12.11 11.35
CA THR A 39 29.49 -12.67 10.17
C THR A 39 28.73 -12.41 8.87
N VAL A 40 27.51 -11.88 8.94
CA VAL A 40 26.71 -11.49 7.77
C VAL A 40 26.87 -9.99 7.49
N SER A 41 27.10 -9.67 6.21
CA SER A 41 27.25 -8.30 5.72
C SER A 41 25.91 -7.57 5.73
N ARG A 42 25.91 -6.23 5.79
CA ARG A 42 24.67 -5.43 5.83
C ARG A 42 23.74 -5.74 4.66
N GLN A 43 24.29 -5.84 3.46
CA GLN A 43 23.72 -6.51 2.30
C GLN A 43 24.73 -7.60 1.92
N HIS A 44 24.32 -8.86 1.91
CA HIS A 44 25.22 -10.00 1.81
C HIS A 44 25.06 -10.74 0.49
N ALA A 45 23.83 -11.10 0.14
CA ALA A 45 23.53 -11.79 -1.11
C ALA A 45 22.14 -11.42 -1.65
N GLU A 46 21.98 -11.51 -2.97
CA GLU A 46 20.72 -11.39 -3.68
C GLU A 46 20.25 -12.79 -4.13
N LEU A 47 18.96 -13.05 -3.91
CA LEU A 47 18.30 -14.30 -4.27
C LEU A 47 17.24 -14.05 -5.33
N SER A 48 17.22 -14.87 -6.37
CA SER A 48 16.18 -14.81 -7.41
C SER A 48 15.81 -16.21 -7.89
N LEU A 49 14.53 -16.43 -8.17
CA LEU A 49 14.04 -17.69 -8.71
C LEU A 49 14.25 -17.76 -10.22
N THR A 50 14.84 -18.86 -10.69
CA THR A 50 15.02 -19.16 -12.12
C THR A 50 14.27 -20.44 -12.51
N ASP A 51 14.20 -20.74 -13.81
CA ASP A 51 13.64 -22.02 -14.29
C ASP A 51 14.41 -23.25 -13.75
N ASN A 52 15.68 -23.06 -13.36
CA ASN A 52 16.60 -24.12 -12.97
C ASN A 52 16.87 -24.20 -11.46
N GLY A 53 16.19 -23.41 -10.62
CA GLY A 53 16.38 -23.40 -9.17
C GLY A 53 16.54 -22.00 -8.57
N LEU A 54 17.01 -21.93 -7.33
CA LEU A 54 17.26 -20.69 -6.61
C LEU A 54 18.62 -20.11 -6.98
N LYS A 55 18.63 -19.04 -7.76
CA LYS A 55 19.84 -18.31 -8.08
C LYS A 55 20.26 -17.43 -6.91
N ILE A 56 21.53 -17.54 -6.54
CA ILE A 56 22.16 -16.85 -5.42
C ILE A 56 23.33 -16.07 -5.98
N ARG A 57 23.39 -14.77 -5.69
CA ARG A 57 24.49 -13.89 -6.06
C ARG A 57 25.03 -13.20 -4.82
N ASP A 58 26.31 -13.39 -4.54
CA ASP A 58 27.01 -12.67 -3.48
C ASP A 58 27.19 -11.20 -3.87
N LEU A 59 26.93 -10.27 -2.95
CA LEU A 59 27.01 -8.82 -3.17
C LEU A 59 28.35 -8.24 -2.69
N GLY A 60 29.43 -9.03 -2.71
CA GLY A 60 30.74 -8.63 -2.19
C GLY A 60 30.81 -8.74 -0.67
N SER A 61 30.26 -9.82 -0.13
CA SER A 61 30.19 -10.02 1.31
C SER A 61 31.56 -10.28 1.93
N SER A 62 31.75 -9.86 3.18
CA SER A 62 33.07 -9.93 3.84
C SER A 62 33.49 -11.34 4.24
N ASN A 63 32.51 -12.23 4.46
CA ASN A 63 32.75 -13.62 4.86
C ASN A 63 32.31 -14.63 3.79
N GLY A 64 31.86 -14.16 2.63
CA GLY A 64 31.45 -15.00 1.51
C GLY A 64 30.08 -15.65 1.67
N THR A 65 29.49 -15.99 0.52
CA THR A 65 28.33 -16.87 0.38
C THR A 65 28.80 -18.26 -0.07
N PHE A 66 28.23 -19.32 0.50
CA PHE A 66 28.58 -20.70 0.18
C PHE A 66 27.34 -21.50 -0.20
N VAL A 67 27.47 -22.42 -1.16
CA VAL A 67 26.46 -23.43 -1.50
C VAL A 67 27.11 -24.80 -1.33
N ASN A 68 26.53 -25.65 -0.49
CA ASN A 68 27.06 -26.96 -0.09
C ASN A 68 28.54 -26.92 0.33
N GLY A 69 28.92 -25.86 1.05
CA GLY A 69 30.29 -25.65 1.55
C GLY A 69 31.29 -25.07 0.54
N THR A 70 30.89 -24.86 -0.71
CA THR A 70 31.74 -24.22 -1.74
C THR A 70 31.43 -22.74 -1.83
N GLN A 71 32.45 -21.88 -1.76
CA GLN A 71 32.26 -20.43 -1.86
C GLN A 71 31.86 -20.05 -3.29
N VAL A 72 30.84 -19.20 -3.44
CA VAL A 72 30.29 -18.81 -4.74
C VAL A 72 30.07 -17.31 -4.82
N ASN A 73 30.36 -16.74 -5.99
CA ASN A 73 29.94 -15.37 -6.33
C ASN A 73 28.56 -15.37 -6.98
N GLU A 74 28.27 -16.39 -7.78
CA GLU A 74 26.96 -16.64 -8.38
C GLU A 74 26.78 -18.15 -8.53
N SER A 75 25.65 -18.69 -8.08
CA SER A 75 25.33 -20.13 -8.19
C SER A 75 23.83 -20.35 -8.22
N VAL A 76 23.41 -21.56 -8.58
CA VAL A 76 22.02 -22.01 -8.49
C VAL A 76 21.95 -23.16 -7.49
N ALA A 77 21.15 -22.99 -6.44
CA ALA A 77 20.86 -24.01 -5.45
C ALA A 77 19.54 -24.73 -5.77
N LEU A 78 19.51 -26.02 -5.52
CA LEU A 78 18.39 -26.93 -5.75
C LEU A 78 17.76 -27.39 -4.43
N ASP A 79 16.67 -28.16 -4.53
CA ASP A 79 16.04 -28.79 -3.37
C ASP A 79 17.05 -29.61 -2.55
N GLY A 80 17.04 -29.40 -1.23
CA GLY A 80 17.94 -30.05 -0.29
C GLY A 80 19.31 -29.40 -0.12
N ASP A 81 19.69 -28.44 -0.97
CA ASP A 81 20.99 -27.77 -0.87
C ASP A 81 21.08 -26.88 0.38
N ILE A 82 22.30 -26.74 0.91
CA ILE A 82 22.61 -25.86 2.03
C ILE A 82 23.29 -24.59 1.52
N VAL A 83 22.66 -23.45 1.74
CA VAL A 83 23.19 -22.13 1.44
C VAL A 83 23.64 -21.47 2.73
N THR A 84 24.89 -21.02 2.80
CA THR A 84 25.46 -20.37 3.98
C THR A 84 25.84 -18.94 3.67
N PHE A 85 25.36 -18.01 4.49
CA PHE A 85 25.73 -16.60 4.44
C PHE A 85 26.61 -16.28 5.65
N GLY A 86 27.89 -15.99 5.43
CA GLY A 86 28.86 -15.92 6.53
C GLY A 86 28.96 -17.26 7.26
N ARG A 87 28.40 -17.38 8.47
CA ARG A 87 28.31 -18.63 9.23
C ARG A 87 26.90 -19.18 9.41
N VAL A 88 25.89 -18.51 8.87
CA VAL A 88 24.48 -18.89 9.06
C VAL A 88 24.01 -19.71 7.87
N ALA A 89 23.64 -20.96 8.14
CA ALA A 89 23.22 -21.92 7.11
C ALA A 89 21.69 -22.00 7.00
N PHE A 90 21.24 -22.14 5.77
CA PHE A 90 19.85 -22.34 5.38
C PHE A 90 19.76 -23.53 4.45
N LYS A 91 18.72 -24.33 4.61
CA LYS A 91 18.35 -25.40 3.70
C LYS A 91 17.35 -24.86 2.68
N VAL A 92 17.59 -25.18 1.41
CA VAL A 92 16.66 -24.90 0.30
C VAL A 92 15.67 -26.05 0.22
N GLU A 93 14.38 -25.74 0.24
CA GLU A 93 13.31 -26.72 0.10
C GLU A 93 12.40 -26.35 -1.06
N GLU A 94 12.25 -27.26 -2.02
CA GLU A 94 11.27 -27.11 -3.10
C GLU A 94 9.87 -27.37 -2.55
N ILE A 95 9.08 -26.31 -2.50
CA ILE A 95 7.65 -26.40 -2.22
C ILE A 95 6.98 -26.83 -3.53
N ALA A 96 6.49 -28.07 -3.56
CA ALA A 96 5.59 -28.52 -4.61
C ALA A 96 4.38 -27.56 -4.66
N PRO A 97 3.91 -27.15 -5.85
CA PRO A 97 2.66 -26.41 -5.94
C PRO A 97 1.59 -27.22 -5.21
N PRO A 98 0.70 -26.60 -4.41
CA PRO A 98 -0.39 -27.32 -3.78
C PRO A 98 -1.09 -28.13 -4.87
N ALA A 99 -1.31 -29.42 -4.61
CA ALA A 99 -2.03 -30.27 -5.55
C ALA A 99 -3.33 -29.54 -5.94
N PRO A 100 -3.69 -29.46 -7.23
CA PRO A 100 -5.01 -28.99 -7.58
C PRO A 100 -6.00 -29.81 -6.75
N PRO A 101 -7.00 -29.16 -6.13
CA PRO A 101 -7.92 -29.86 -5.25
C PRO A 101 -8.42 -31.10 -5.99
N PRO A 102 -8.45 -32.29 -5.34
CA PRO A 102 -9.14 -33.42 -5.94
C PRO A 102 -10.52 -32.92 -6.33
N LYS A 103 -10.92 -33.17 -7.60
CA LYS A 103 -12.29 -32.90 -8.02
C LYS A 103 -13.19 -33.51 -6.95
N PRO A 104 -14.16 -32.76 -6.40
CA PRO A 104 -15.08 -33.36 -5.44
C PRO A 104 -15.69 -34.57 -6.11
N ASP A 105 -15.48 -35.74 -5.53
CA ASP A 105 -16.18 -36.94 -5.96
C ASP A 105 -17.66 -36.61 -5.85
N SER A 106 -18.34 -36.59 -7.00
CA SER A 106 -19.79 -36.46 -7.09
C SER A 106 -20.50 -37.74 -6.64
N GLY A 107 -19.90 -38.49 -5.72
CA GLY A 107 -20.48 -39.67 -5.11
C GLY A 107 -21.52 -39.23 -4.10
N ALA A 108 -22.78 -39.59 -4.35
CA ALA A 108 -23.87 -39.43 -3.39
C ALA A 108 -23.45 -39.93 -2.00
N PHE A 109 -23.68 -39.11 -0.98
CA PHE A 109 -23.36 -39.43 0.41
C PHE A 109 -24.18 -40.65 0.88
N VAL A 110 -23.48 -41.68 1.34
CA VAL A 110 -24.03 -42.68 2.26
C VAL A 110 -23.98 -42.07 3.64
N ALA A 111 -25.13 -41.99 4.32
CA ALA A 111 -25.21 -41.51 5.69
C ALA A 111 -24.31 -42.34 6.62
N PRO A 112 -23.52 -41.73 7.52
CA PRO A 112 -22.73 -42.47 8.49
C PRO A 112 -23.65 -43.17 9.52
N PRO A 113 -23.18 -44.25 10.18
CA PRO A 113 -23.94 -44.94 11.20
C PRO A 113 -24.25 -44.03 12.41
N PRO A 114 -25.30 -44.32 13.21
CA PRO A 114 -25.93 -43.39 14.16
C PRO A 114 -25.07 -42.94 15.36
N GLU A 115 -23.80 -43.33 15.42
CA GLU A 115 -22.86 -43.02 16.50
C GLU A 115 -21.65 -42.17 16.04
N ALA A 116 -21.65 -41.64 14.82
CA ALA A 116 -20.60 -40.75 14.32
C ALA A 116 -21.10 -39.30 14.16
N THR A 117 -20.56 -38.42 15.02
CA THR A 117 -20.35 -36.97 14.92
C THR A 117 -21.29 -36.18 13.99
N ILE A 118 -22.20 -35.41 14.59
CA ILE A 118 -23.07 -34.47 13.88
C ILE A 118 -22.24 -33.26 13.44
N VAL A 119 -22.13 -33.04 12.13
CA VAL A 119 -21.73 -31.73 11.60
C VAL A 119 -22.95 -31.04 11.04
N ARG A 120 -23.31 -29.92 11.68
CA ARG A 120 -24.26 -28.98 11.11
C ARG A 120 -23.49 -27.93 10.33
N GLN A 121 -23.55 -28.05 9.01
CA GLN A 121 -23.16 -26.99 8.09
C GLN A 121 -24.26 -25.93 8.12
N VAL A 122 -23.99 -24.79 8.75
CA VAL A 122 -24.82 -23.60 8.62
C VAL A 122 -24.16 -22.74 7.55
N GLU A 123 -24.76 -22.67 6.35
CA GLU A 123 -24.44 -21.57 5.43
C GLU A 123 -24.60 -20.26 6.20
N ALA A 124 -23.54 -19.45 6.23
CA ALA A 124 -23.56 -18.14 6.86
C ALA A 124 -24.78 -17.38 6.30
N PRO A 125 -25.69 -16.88 7.15
CA PRO A 125 -27.00 -16.45 6.72
C PRO A 125 -26.89 -15.33 5.68
N ASP A 126 -27.57 -15.51 4.54
CA ASP A 126 -27.99 -14.38 3.71
C ASP A 126 -28.89 -13.48 4.57
N THR A 127 -28.79 -12.16 4.42
CA THR A 127 -29.51 -11.18 5.25
C THR A 127 -31.03 -11.36 5.28
N ASP A 128 -31.58 -12.15 4.36
CA ASP A 128 -33.01 -12.41 4.25
C ASP A 128 -33.51 -13.57 5.15
N ASP A 129 -32.63 -14.38 5.74
CA ASP A 129 -33.01 -15.62 6.46
C ASP A 129 -32.67 -15.63 7.97
N ILE A 130 -32.26 -14.47 8.52
CA ILE A 130 -31.84 -14.32 9.92
C ILE A 130 -33.00 -14.58 10.90
N VAL A 131 -34.23 -14.31 10.49
CA VAL A 131 -35.42 -14.40 11.36
C VAL A 131 -35.92 -15.84 11.51
N GLU A 132 -35.69 -16.72 10.53
CA GLU A 132 -36.18 -18.12 10.58
C GLU A 132 -35.30 -19.04 11.42
N LYS A 133 -33.97 -18.80 11.48
CA LYS A 133 -33.02 -19.69 12.16
C LYS A 133 -32.86 -19.44 13.68
N VAL A 134 -33.40 -18.35 14.24
CA VAL A 134 -33.33 -18.03 15.68
C VAL A 134 -34.28 -18.90 16.54
N ARG A 135 -35.07 -19.78 15.92
CA ARG A 135 -35.89 -20.76 16.63
C ARG A 135 -35.29 -22.14 16.44
N LEU A 136 -34.53 -22.68 17.40
CA LEU A 136 -34.55 -24.11 17.77
C LEU A 136 -33.79 -24.38 19.09
N ARG A 137 -34.47 -25.14 19.95
CA ARG A 137 -34.21 -25.77 21.27
C ARG A 137 -32.90 -25.53 22.07
N PRO A 138 -32.99 -25.33 23.40
CA PRO A 138 -31.85 -25.43 24.32
C PRO A 138 -31.22 -26.83 24.31
N SER A 139 -29.90 -26.88 24.43
CA SER A 139 -29.19 -28.06 24.91
C SER A 139 -28.48 -27.73 26.23
N ALA A 140 -28.59 -28.61 27.23
CA ALA A 140 -27.80 -28.50 28.45
C ALA A 140 -26.31 -28.58 28.09
N GLY A 141 -25.46 -27.70 28.65
CA GLY A 141 -24.01 -27.75 28.46
C GLY A 141 -23.37 -26.63 27.60
N SER A 142 -24.09 -25.56 27.25
CA SER A 142 -23.52 -24.40 26.54
C SER A 142 -22.37 -23.74 27.31
N GLN A 143 -21.33 -23.30 26.58
CA GLN A 143 -20.20 -22.53 27.14
C GLN A 143 -20.46 -21.02 27.18
N LEU A 144 -21.62 -20.55 26.72
CA LEU A 144 -22.02 -19.15 26.83
C LEU A 144 -22.30 -18.79 28.29
N LYS A 145 -21.69 -17.71 28.76
CA LYS A 145 -21.90 -17.17 30.12
C LYS A 145 -23.16 -16.30 30.17
N VAL A 146 -24.28 -16.83 29.68
CA VAL A 146 -25.59 -16.15 29.67
C VAL A 146 -26.59 -16.96 30.50
N GLU A 147 -26.85 -16.50 31.72
CA GLU A 147 -27.84 -17.09 32.64
C GLU A 147 -29.22 -16.44 32.47
N GLY A 148 -30.30 -17.22 32.61
CA GLY A 148 -31.69 -16.75 32.61
C GLY A 148 -32.63 -17.80 33.22
N GLU A 149 -33.72 -17.35 33.86
CA GLU A 149 -34.69 -18.25 34.51
C GLU A 149 -35.69 -18.84 33.51
N SER A 150 -35.94 -18.14 32.39
CA SER A 150 -36.75 -18.61 31.26
C SER A 150 -35.99 -18.54 29.93
N GLU A 151 -36.48 -19.28 28.94
CA GLU A 151 -35.91 -19.28 27.58
C GLU A 151 -35.97 -17.90 26.93
N GLU A 152 -37.08 -17.18 27.10
CA GLU A 152 -37.25 -15.82 26.60
C GLU A 152 -36.26 -14.86 27.24
N GLU A 153 -35.99 -15.02 28.54
CA GLU A 153 -35.01 -14.19 29.25
C GLU A 153 -33.59 -14.47 28.73
N ARG A 154 -33.24 -15.74 28.50
CA ARG A 154 -31.94 -16.13 27.95
C ARG A 154 -31.75 -15.60 26.53
N GLN A 155 -32.76 -15.69 25.68
CA GLN A 155 -32.73 -15.11 24.32
C GLN A 155 -32.60 -13.58 24.34
N ALA A 156 -33.37 -12.90 25.19
CA ALA A 156 -33.30 -11.44 25.34
C ALA A 156 -31.89 -11.00 25.78
N ARG A 157 -31.30 -11.69 26.77
CA ARG A 157 -29.95 -11.38 27.25
C ARG A 157 -28.87 -11.60 26.18
N LYS A 158 -29.00 -12.62 25.32
CA LYS A 158 -28.09 -12.80 24.18
C LYS A 158 -28.17 -11.65 23.19
N LEU A 159 -29.38 -11.20 22.85
CA LEU A 159 -29.57 -10.05 21.96
C LEU A 159 -28.99 -8.76 22.57
N THR A 160 -29.22 -8.53 23.86
CA THR A 160 -28.60 -7.42 24.59
C THR A 160 -27.08 -7.51 24.55
N LEU A 161 -26.51 -8.70 24.75
CA LEU A 161 -25.07 -8.92 24.70
C LEU A 161 -24.50 -8.61 23.30
N LEU A 162 -25.13 -9.08 22.23
CA LEU A 162 -24.71 -8.75 20.85
C LEU A 162 -24.79 -7.24 20.57
N LEU A 163 -25.81 -6.55 21.09
CA LEU A 163 -25.92 -5.10 20.98
C LEU A 163 -24.78 -4.38 21.72
N ASP A 164 -24.48 -4.78 22.96
CA ASP A 164 -23.40 -4.20 23.76
C ASP A 164 -22.04 -4.42 23.10
N ILE A 165 -21.83 -5.61 22.51
CA ILE A 165 -20.64 -5.93 21.73
C ILE A 165 -20.50 -5.00 20.52
N SER A 166 -21.57 -4.84 19.73
CA SER A 166 -21.58 -3.96 18.57
C SER A 166 -21.22 -2.52 18.96
N GLN A 167 -21.75 -2.04 20.08
CA GLN A 167 -21.40 -0.72 20.65
C GLN A 167 -19.96 -0.65 21.15
N ALA A 168 -19.42 -1.73 21.71
CA ALA A 168 -18.03 -1.77 22.19
C ALA A 168 -17.02 -1.79 21.04
N LEU A 169 -17.30 -2.56 19.98
CA LEU A 169 -16.44 -2.68 18.81
C LEU A 169 -16.46 -1.40 17.98
N SER A 170 -17.63 -0.80 17.74
CA SER A 170 -17.75 0.46 16.96
C SER A 170 -16.97 1.67 17.51
N ARG A 171 -16.50 1.62 18.77
CA ARG A 171 -15.71 2.72 19.38
C ARG A 171 -14.24 2.74 18.97
N HIS A 172 -13.74 1.68 18.35
CA HIS A 172 -12.33 1.56 17.99
C HIS A 172 -12.20 1.69 16.48
N GLN A 173 -11.28 2.55 16.02
CA GLN A 173 -10.96 2.73 14.61
C GLN A 173 -9.72 1.93 14.19
N ASP A 174 -8.85 1.63 15.15
CA ASP A 174 -7.61 0.89 14.98
C ASP A 174 -7.90 -0.62 14.90
N VAL A 175 -7.52 -1.24 13.79
CA VAL A 175 -7.78 -2.66 13.51
C VAL A 175 -7.11 -3.57 14.54
N ASP A 176 -5.87 -3.29 14.96
CA ASP A 176 -5.17 -4.16 15.91
C ASP A 176 -5.85 -4.11 17.29
N LYS A 177 -6.29 -2.93 17.73
CA LYS A 177 -7.09 -2.79 18.98
C LYS A 177 -8.46 -3.44 18.88
N LEU A 178 -9.10 -3.37 17.71
CA LEU A 178 -10.35 -4.08 17.43
C LEU A 178 -10.16 -5.58 17.60
N LEU A 179 -9.11 -6.16 17.00
CA LEU A 179 -8.80 -7.59 17.12
C LEU A 179 -8.57 -8.01 18.58
N GLU A 180 -7.80 -7.23 19.34
CA GLU A 180 -7.61 -7.44 20.79
C GLU A 180 -8.95 -7.45 21.53
N LYS A 181 -9.81 -6.48 21.23
CA LYS A 181 -11.11 -6.35 21.86
C LYS A 181 -12.05 -7.52 21.52
N VAL A 182 -12.04 -7.99 20.27
CA VAL A 182 -12.78 -9.17 19.84
C VAL A 182 -12.36 -10.38 20.67
N VAL A 183 -11.05 -10.64 20.78
CA VAL A 183 -10.52 -11.76 21.57
C VAL A 183 -10.92 -11.66 23.05
N ASP A 184 -10.76 -10.47 23.65
CA ASP A 184 -11.11 -10.26 25.05
C ASP A 184 -12.59 -10.46 25.32
N ILE A 185 -13.47 -9.97 24.42
CA ILE A 185 -14.91 -10.20 24.52
C ILE A 185 -15.22 -11.69 24.39
N THR A 186 -14.60 -12.42 23.45
CA THR A 186 -14.80 -13.88 23.33
C THR A 186 -14.50 -14.62 24.63
N PHE A 187 -13.41 -14.29 25.33
CA PHE A 187 -13.12 -14.85 26.65
C PHE A 187 -14.09 -14.42 27.75
N GLN A 188 -14.65 -13.21 27.66
CA GLN A 188 -15.64 -12.73 28.62
C GLN A 188 -16.96 -13.49 28.47
N VAL A 189 -17.42 -13.72 27.24
CA VAL A 189 -18.75 -14.25 26.94
C VAL A 189 -18.80 -15.76 26.77
N MET A 190 -17.69 -16.40 26.42
CA MET A 190 -17.59 -17.85 26.25
C MET A 190 -16.53 -18.44 27.19
N ASN A 191 -16.75 -19.67 27.64
CA ASN A 191 -15.75 -20.45 28.35
C ASN A 191 -14.91 -21.27 27.37
N VAL A 192 -13.84 -20.65 26.86
CA VAL A 192 -12.90 -21.23 25.88
C VAL A 192 -11.49 -21.28 26.46
N ASP A 193 -10.67 -22.24 26.01
CA ASP A 193 -9.28 -22.36 26.46
C ASP A 193 -8.35 -21.45 25.62
N ARG A 194 -8.64 -21.33 24.32
CA ARG A 194 -7.89 -20.50 23.36
C ARG A 194 -8.80 -19.79 22.37
N VAL A 195 -8.38 -18.59 21.97
CA VAL A 195 -8.97 -17.81 20.89
C VAL A 195 -7.85 -17.38 19.93
N SER A 196 -8.08 -17.53 18.64
CA SER A 196 -7.17 -17.09 17.58
C SER A 196 -7.93 -16.39 16.46
N ILE A 197 -7.39 -15.29 15.96
CA ILE A 197 -7.88 -14.59 14.77
C ILE A 197 -6.80 -14.66 13.69
N LEU A 198 -7.18 -15.20 12.54
CA LEU A 198 -6.34 -15.23 11.34
C LEU A 198 -6.97 -14.26 10.33
N MET A 199 -6.15 -13.42 9.71
CA MET A 199 -6.58 -12.50 8.67
C MET A 199 -6.12 -13.00 7.31
N VAL A 200 -6.94 -12.74 6.30
CA VAL A 200 -6.61 -13.01 4.91
C VAL A 200 -5.72 -11.88 4.39
N GLU A 201 -4.53 -12.20 3.88
CA GLU A 201 -3.63 -11.26 3.23
C GLU A 201 -3.26 -11.70 1.80
N GLY A 202 -3.09 -10.71 0.92
CA GLY A 202 -2.69 -10.93 -0.48
C GLY A 202 -3.77 -11.52 -1.38
N VAL A 203 -3.42 -11.69 -2.67
CA VAL A 203 -4.32 -12.18 -3.73
C VAL A 203 -4.57 -13.69 -3.62
N ASN A 204 -3.69 -14.42 -2.95
CA ASN A 204 -3.77 -15.88 -2.78
C ASN A 204 -4.58 -16.31 -1.54
N GLU A 205 -5.28 -15.36 -0.90
CA GLU A 205 -6.03 -15.56 0.33
C GLU A 205 -5.23 -16.27 1.44
N GLU A 206 -3.99 -15.81 1.68
CA GLU A 206 -3.14 -16.44 2.69
C GLU A 206 -3.62 -16.10 4.10
N LEU A 207 -3.78 -17.12 4.94
CA LEU A 207 -4.24 -16.95 6.32
C LEU A 207 -3.09 -16.71 7.27
N ILE A 208 -2.98 -15.48 7.74
CA ILE A 208 -1.93 -15.03 8.64
C ILE A 208 -2.49 -14.87 10.05
N PRO A 209 -1.94 -15.57 11.06
CA PRO A 209 -2.30 -15.36 12.45
C PRO A 209 -1.95 -13.94 12.88
N ARG A 210 -2.98 -13.13 13.18
CA ARG A 210 -2.80 -11.76 13.70
C ARG A 210 -2.82 -11.73 15.21
N LEU A 211 -3.69 -12.53 15.83
CA LEU A 211 -3.79 -12.57 17.29
C LEU A 211 -4.11 -13.99 17.76
N SER A 212 -3.45 -14.43 18.84
CA SER A 212 -3.75 -15.70 19.50
C SER A 212 -3.49 -15.57 20.99
N LYS A 213 -4.47 -15.93 21.82
CA LYS A 213 -4.40 -15.82 23.28
C LYS A 213 -4.99 -17.07 23.90
N ASN A 214 -4.35 -17.55 24.96
CA ASN A 214 -4.89 -18.60 25.82
C ASN A 214 -5.39 -18.00 27.14
N ARG A 215 -6.18 -18.76 27.89
CA ARG A 215 -6.74 -18.31 29.18
C ARG A 215 -5.69 -17.98 30.23
N LEU A 216 -4.49 -18.56 30.13
CA LEU A 216 -3.36 -18.39 31.06
C LEU A 216 -2.45 -17.20 30.71
N GLY A 217 -2.73 -16.47 29.63
CA GLY A 217 -1.97 -15.27 29.21
C GLY A 217 -0.61 -15.53 28.56
N ASP A 218 -0.24 -16.79 28.32
CA ASP A 218 1.05 -17.14 27.73
C ASP A 218 1.02 -16.98 26.20
N SER A 219 1.76 -15.99 25.69
CA SER A 219 1.91 -15.68 24.28
C SER A 219 2.94 -16.57 23.56
N GLY A 220 3.65 -17.43 24.31
CA GLY A 220 4.80 -18.20 23.81
C GLY A 220 4.48 -19.57 23.19
N GLY A 221 3.29 -20.13 23.44
CA GLY A 221 3.10 -21.58 23.27
C GLY A 221 2.35 -22.09 22.04
N SER A 222 1.40 -21.37 21.44
CA SER A 222 0.63 -21.95 20.34
C SER A 222 -0.05 -20.93 19.42
N ARG A 223 0.71 -20.42 18.44
CA ARG A 223 0.19 -19.66 17.27
C ARG A 223 -0.51 -20.55 16.24
N HIS A 224 -0.68 -21.83 16.53
CA HIS A 224 -0.96 -22.81 15.51
C HIS A 224 -2.44 -23.20 15.58
N VAL A 225 -3.21 -22.67 14.63
CA VAL A 225 -4.56 -23.13 14.29
C VAL A 225 -4.42 -24.26 13.28
N PRO A 226 -5.17 -25.37 13.40
CA PRO A 226 -5.15 -26.43 12.41
C PRO A 226 -5.49 -25.90 11.01
N GLN A 227 -4.51 -25.97 10.11
CA GLN A 227 -4.62 -25.43 8.75
C GLN A 227 -5.75 -26.09 7.94
N SER A 228 -6.05 -27.37 8.20
CA SER A 228 -7.16 -28.08 7.55
C SER A 228 -8.53 -27.48 7.89
N ILE A 229 -8.76 -27.13 9.16
CA ILE A 229 -10.01 -26.51 9.63
C ILE A 229 -10.09 -25.07 9.13
N ALA A 230 -9.02 -24.29 9.31
CA ALA A 230 -8.95 -22.89 8.92
C ALA A 230 -9.18 -22.68 7.42
N ARG A 231 -8.47 -23.45 6.57
CA ARG A 231 -8.61 -23.34 5.12
C ARG A 231 -10.01 -23.70 4.66
N ARG A 232 -10.60 -24.76 5.22
CA ARG A 232 -11.94 -25.19 4.86
C ARG A 232 -13.00 -24.15 5.22
N ALA A 233 -12.92 -23.58 6.42
CA ALA A 233 -13.85 -22.53 6.85
C ALA A 233 -13.83 -21.31 5.92
N VAL A 234 -12.65 -20.95 5.39
CA VAL A 234 -12.45 -19.82 4.47
C VAL A 234 -12.85 -20.16 3.05
N SER A 235 -12.37 -21.29 2.50
CA SER A 235 -12.64 -21.68 1.12
C SER A 235 -14.10 -22.04 0.88
N GLU A 236 -14.74 -22.69 1.85
CA GLU A 236 -16.15 -23.09 1.78
C GLU A 236 -17.08 -22.04 2.40
N ARG A 237 -16.55 -21.00 3.07
CA ARG A 237 -17.32 -19.99 3.82
C ARG A 237 -18.29 -20.59 4.86
N LEU A 238 -17.84 -21.64 5.54
CA LEU A 238 -18.63 -22.38 6.52
C LEU A 238 -18.14 -22.18 7.93
N ALA A 239 -19.09 -22.04 8.85
CA ALA A 239 -18.84 -22.22 10.27
C ALA A 239 -18.69 -23.73 10.57
N ILE A 240 -17.64 -24.10 11.29
CA ILE A 240 -17.28 -25.48 11.61
C ILE A 240 -17.32 -25.66 13.12
N LEU A 241 -18.03 -26.68 13.60
CA LEU A 241 -17.98 -27.20 14.96
C LEU A 241 -17.43 -28.63 14.93
N THR A 242 -16.49 -28.94 15.83
CA THR A 242 -15.93 -30.29 16.00
C THR A 242 -15.94 -30.69 17.48
N ASP A 243 -16.54 -31.85 17.75
CA ASP A 243 -16.70 -32.41 19.10
C ASP A 243 -15.48 -33.21 19.57
N ASN A 244 -14.76 -33.82 18.62
CA ASN A 244 -13.54 -34.56 18.82
C ASN A 244 -12.60 -34.36 17.62
N ALA A 245 -11.80 -33.29 17.67
CA ALA A 245 -10.97 -32.89 16.53
C ALA A 245 -9.96 -33.99 16.12
N ALA A 246 -9.43 -34.75 17.09
CA ALA A 246 -8.41 -35.77 16.84
C ALA A 246 -8.96 -37.06 16.22
N ALA A 247 -10.25 -37.37 16.41
CA ALA A 247 -10.91 -38.55 15.87
C ALA A 247 -11.75 -38.26 14.61
N ASP A 248 -11.77 -37.01 14.14
CA ASP A 248 -12.55 -36.61 12.97
C ASP A 248 -11.83 -36.99 11.67
N ASP A 249 -12.30 -38.07 11.03
CA ASP A 249 -11.73 -38.62 9.79
C ASP A 249 -11.68 -37.61 8.63
N ARG A 250 -12.43 -36.51 8.69
CA ARG A 250 -12.41 -35.48 7.64
C ARG A 250 -11.23 -34.53 7.78
N PHE A 251 -10.58 -34.50 8.94
CA PHE A 251 -9.43 -33.66 9.22
C PHE A 251 -8.19 -34.52 9.46
N HIS A 252 -7.66 -35.14 8.41
CA HIS A 252 -6.39 -35.86 8.49
C HIS A 252 -5.21 -34.89 8.61
N GLY A 253 -4.58 -34.82 9.78
CA GLY A 253 -3.37 -34.00 9.97
C GLY A 253 -2.68 -34.21 11.30
N LYS A 254 -1.35 -34.43 11.29
CA LYS A 254 -0.50 -34.51 12.49
C LYS A 254 -0.64 -33.29 13.41
N SER A 255 -1.03 -32.14 12.85
CA SER A 255 -1.20 -30.86 13.57
C SER A 255 -2.31 -30.89 14.62
N ILE A 256 -3.42 -31.60 14.39
CA ILE A 256 -4.55 -31.63 15.34
C ILE A 256 -4.17 -32.44 16.59
N VAL A 257 -3.53 -33.60 16.36
CA VAL A 257 -3.03 -34.48 17.41
C VAL A 257 -1.88 -33.82 18.20
N MET A 258 -0.97 -33.10 17.53
CA MET A 258 0.16 -32.41 18.19
C MET A 258 -0.26 -31.20 19.05
N GLN A 259 -1.42 -30.60 18.78
CA GLN A 259 -1.89 -29.38 19.46
C GLN A 259 -2.86 -29.66 20.62
N GLY A 260 -3.23 -30.92 20.85
CA GLY A 260 -4.10 -31.30 21.96
C GLY A 260 -5.54 -30.76 21.88
N VAL A 261 -5.99 -30.40 20.67
CA VAL A 261 -7.35 -29.88 20.46
C VAL A 261 -8.35 -31.01 20.67
N ARG A 262 -9.27 -30.83 21.63
CA ARG A 262 -10.34 -31.80 21.90
C ARG A 262 -11.64 -31.41 21.21
N SER A 263 -12.05 -30.15 21.32
CA SER A 263 -13.21 -29.59 20.62
C SER A 263 -12.88 -28.18 20.12
N ALA A 264 -13.45 -27.75 19.00
CA ALA A 264 -13.19 -26.43 18.42
C ALA A 264 -14.37 -25.89 17.62
N MET A 265 -14.44 -24.56 17.54
CA MET A 265 -15.29 -23.84 16.58
C MET A 265 -14.42 -22.94 15.70
N CYS A 266 -14.74 -22.87 14.41
CA CYS A 266 -14.06 -22.03 13.44
C CYS A 266 -15.09 -21.32 12.59
N VAL A 267 -15.09 -19.99 12.63
CA VAL A 267 -16.10 -19.16 11.96
C VAL A 267 -15.41 -18.12 11.08
N PRO A 268 -15.74 -18.04 9.77
CA PRO A 268 -15.15 -17.03 8.89
C PRO A 268 -15.66 -15.63 9.23
N LEU A 269 -14.78 -14.64 9.09
CA LEU A 269 -15.10 -13.22 9.15
C LEU A 269 -15.49 -12.77 7.74
N LEU A 270 -16.79 -12.72 7.46
CA LEU A 270 -17.32 -12.34 6.15
C LEU A 270 -17.58 -10.83 6.09
N GLY A 271 -16.89 -10.14 5.19
CA GLY A 271 -17.10 -8.73 4.90
C GLY A 271 -18.19 -8.49 3.86
N SER A 272 -18.19 -7.28 3.32
CA SER A 272 -19.18 -6.81 2.37
C SER A 272 -19.17 -7.61 1.06
N ARG A 273 -20.35 -7.69 0.44
CA ARG A 273 -20.55 -8.41 -0.82
C ARG A 273 -19.90 -7.66 -1.97
N ASN A 274 -19.27 -8.39 -2.90
CA ASN A 274 -18.69 -7.77 -4.09
C ASN A 274 -19.78 -7.13 -4.96
N GLN A 275 -19.58 -5.87 -5.38
CA GLN A 275 -20.52 -5.08 -6.20
C GLN A 275 -20.90 -5.74 -7.55
N LYS A 276 -20.17 -6.78 -7.98
CA LYS A 276 -20.42 -7.55 -9.21
C LYS A 276 -21.29 -8.81 -9.01
N GLY A 277 -21.99 -8.95 -7.87
CA GLY A 277 -22.92 -10.06 -7.63
C GLY A 277 -22.24 -11.39 -7.24
N GLY A 278 -21.10 -11.34 -6.56
CA GLY A 278 -20.37 -12.52 -6.06
C GLY A 278 -20.61 -12.82 -4.58
N ASP A 279 -19.92 -13.83 -4.07
CA ASP A 279 -19.90 -14.17 -2.64
C ASP A 279 -19.27 -13.05 -1.79
N SER A 280 -19.58 -13.04 -0.49
CA SER A 280 -18.96 -12.14 0.48
C SER A 280 -17.45 -12.34 0.56
N ARG A 281 -16.71 -11.23 0.66
CA ARG A 281 -15.27 -11.24 0.85
C ARG A 281 -14.93 -11.88 2.20
N VAL A 282 -13.98 -12.81 2.22
CA VAL A 282 -13.49 -13.35 3.50
C VAL A 282 -12.36 -12.47 4.00
N LEU A 283 -12.57 -11.81 5.14
CA LEU A 283 -11.57 -10.94 5.79
C LEU A 283 -10.59 -11.76 6.62
N GLY A 284 -11.03 -12.90 7.13
CA GLY A 284 -10.31 -13.72 8.11
C GLY A 284 -11.19 -14.81 8.69
N LEU A 285 -10.82 -15.30 9.87
CA LEU A 285 -11.62 -16.22 10.69
C LEU A 285 -11.35 -16.03 12.17
N ILE A 286 -12.35 -16.37 12.99
CA ILE A 286 -12.23 -16.58 14.43
C ILE A 286 -12.19 -18.08 14.69
N TYR A 287 -11.16 -18.52 15.41
CA TYR A 287 -11.00 -19.89 15.85
C TYR A 287 -10.97 -19.94 17.38
N VAL A 288 -11.76 -20.83 17.96
CA VAL A 288 -11.77 -21.08 19.40
C VAL A 288 -11.68 -22.58 19.66
N ASP A 289 -11.01 -22.97 20.75
CA ASP A 289 -10.96 -24.38 21.15
C ASP A 289 -11.03 -24.62 22.65
N SER A 290 -11.31 -25.89 22.97
CA SER A 290 -11.09 -26.49 24.26
C SER A 290 -10.00 -27.56 24.15
N GLN A 291 -9.07 -27.51 25.09
CA GLN A 291 -8.00 -28.51 25.28
C GLN A 291 -8.39 -29.52 26.37
N THR A 292 -9.39 -29.18 27.18
CA THR A 292 -9.76 -29.92 28.39
C THR A 292 -10.95 -30.86 28.18
N ALA A 293 -11.94 -30.45 27.38
CA ALA A 293 -13.17 -31.20 27.15
C ALA A 293 -13.39 -31.55 25.66
N THR A 294 -13.85 -32.78 25.41
CA THR A 294 -14.53 -33.16 24.16
C THR A 294 -16.00 -32.75 24.27
N GLU A 295 -16.69 -32.52 23.14
CA GLU A 295 -18.07 -32.01 23.12
C GLU A 295 -18.24 -30.74 23.97
N ALA A 296 -17.20 -29.90 23.98
CA ALA A 296 -17.19 -28.70 24.82
C ALA A 296 -18.21 -27.67 24.34
N PHE A 297 -18.45 -27.60 23.04
CA PHE A 297 -19.33 -26.60 22.41
C PHE A 297 -20.53 -27.27 21.77
N ASN A 298 -21.66 -26.57 21.73
CA ASN A 298 -22.88 -27.03 21.07
C ASN A 298 -23.32 -26.08 19.94
N ASP A 299 -24.43 -26.40 19.28
CA ASP A 299 -25.01 -25.56 18.21
C ASP A 299 -25.30 -24.13 18.68
N GLU A 300 -25.72 -23.97 19.93
CA GLU A 300 -26.07 -22.68 20.51
C GLU A 300 -24.83 -21.76 20.65
N ASP A 301 -23.68 -22.35 20.99
CA ASP A 301 -22.39 -21.67 21.06
C ASP A 301 -21.91 -21.26 19.65
N LEU A 302 -22.09 -22.13 18.65
CA LEU A 302 -21.72 -21.87 17.27
C LEU A 302 -22.57 -20.73 16.67
N GLU A 303 -23.89 -20.76 16.88
CA GLU A 303 -24.82 -19.72 16.42
C GLU A 303 -24.45 -18.34 16.99
N PHE A 304 -24.14 -18.28 18.28
CA PHE A 304 -23.67 -17.04 18.89
C PHE A 304 -22.35 -16.57 18.27
N LEU A 305 -21.39 -17.48 18.08
CA LEU A 305 -20.09 -17.14 17.49
C LEU A 305 -20.22 -16.66 16.04
N ILE A 306 -21.17 -17.20 15.26
CA ILE A 306 -21.51 -16.71 13.92
C ILE A 306 -22.01 -15.26 13.98
N ALA A 307 -22.99 -14.97 14.84
CA ALA A 307 -23.53 -13.62 14.99
C ALA A 307 -22.46 -12.62 15.47
N PHE A 308 -21.65 -13.02 16.45
CA PHE A 308 -20.53 -12.24 16.94
C PHE A 308 -19.48 -11.96 15.86
N SER A 309 -19.15 -12.98 15.06
CA SER A 309 -18.19 -12.86 13.95
C SER A 309 -18.68 -11.92 12.87
N GLY A 310 -19.99 -11.88 12.57
CA GLY A 310 -20.57 -10.91 11.64
C GLY A 310 -20.39 -9.47 12.11
N ILE A 311 -20.66 -9.19 13.39
CA ILE A 311 -20.45 -7.86 13.99
C ILE A 311 -18.96 -7.48 13.95
N ALA A 312 -18.09 -8.42 14.32
CA ALA A 312 -16.64 -8.22 14.29
C ALA A 312 -16.14 -7.96 12.86
N ALA A 313 -16.62 -8.70 11.86
CA ALA A 313 -16.22 -8.55 10.47
C ALA A 313 -16.57 -7.16 9.93
N VAL A 314 -17.78 -6.65 10.20
CA VAL A 314 -18.19 -5.29 9.82
C VAL A 314 -17.30 -4.23 10.50
N ALA A 315 -17.02 -4.38 11.79
CA ALA A 315 -16.15 -3.43 12.51
C ALA A 315 -14.71 -3.43 11.95
N ILE A 316 -14.16 -4.62 11.67
CA ILE A 316 -12.82 -4.79 11.11
C ILE A 316 -12.74 -4.21 9.70
N GLU A 317 -13.72 -4.50 8.83
CA GLU A 317 -13.77 -3.96 7.46
C GLU A 317 -13.84 -2.44 7.48
N ASN A 318 -14.68 -1.86 8.34
CA ASN A 318 -14.77 -0.41 8.49
C ASN A 318 -13.46 0.21 8.96
N GLY A 319 -12.76 -0.40 9.92
CA GLY A 319 -11.43 0.03 10.34
C GLY A 319 -10.42 0.03 9.19
N GLN A 320 -10.38 -1.05 8.41
CA GLN A 320 -9.51 -1.17 7.22
C GLN A 320 -9.81 -0.10 6.16
N LEU A 321 -11.09 0.18 5.90
CA LEU A 321 -11.52 1.20 4.94
C LEU A 321 -11.13 2.61 5.40
N LEU A 322 -11.30 2.92 6.69
CA LEU A 322 -10.88 4.21 7.25
C LEU A 322 -9.37 4.41 7.15
N ASP A 323 -8.57 3.39 7.47
CA ASP A 323 -7.12 3.42 7.32
C ASP A 323 -6.70 3.65 5.86
N GLN A 324 -7.39 3.02 4.91
CA GLN A 324 -7.14 3.20 3.48
C GLN A 324 -7.45 4.64 3.04
N ILE A 325 -8.63 5.16 3.40
CA ILE A 325 -9.04 6.54 3.07
C ILE A 325 -8.05 7.56 3.65
N GLN A 326 -7.60 7.37 4.88
CA GLN A 326 -6.60 8.27 5.48
C GLN A 326 -5.27 8.23 4.74
N ARG A 327 -4.79 7.05 4.35
CA ARG A 327 -3.55 6.92 3.56
C ARG A 327 -3.67 7.61 2.21
N GLU A 328 -4.77 7.38 1.50
CA GLU A 328 -5.04 8.01 0.21
C GLU A 328 -5.13 9.53 0.34
N ALA A 329 -5.80 10.06 1.36
CA ALA A 329 -5.90 11.49 1.62
C ALA A 329 -4.52 12.13 1.90
N VAL A 330 -3.65 11.46 2.65
CA VAL A 330 -2.28 11.94 2.91
C VAL A 330 -1.46 11.95 1.62
N VAL A 331 -1.55 10.91 0.81
CA VAL A 331 -0.87 10.84 -0.50
C VAL A 331 -1.35 11.97 -1.40
N LEU A 332 -2.66 12.16 -1.54
CA LEU A 332 -3.23 13.23 -2.36
C LEU A 332 -2.82 14.62 -1.85
N SER A 333 -2.87 14.86 -0.54
CA SER A 333 -2.47 16.14 0.06
C SER A 333 -1.02 16.49 -0.23
N ASN A 334 -0.12 15.50 -0.27
CA ASN A 334 1.28 15.74 -0.64
C ASN A 334 1.41 16.13 -2.12
N PHE A 335 0.64 15.52 -3.01
CA PHE A 335 0.66 15.84 -4.44
C PHE A 335 0.01 17.19 -4.76
N GLN A 336 -1.09 17.55 -4.11
CA GLN A 336 -1.79 18.84 -4.32
C GLN A 336 -0.93 20.07 -4.00
N ARG A 337 0.19 19.92 -3.27
CA ARG A 337 1.15 21.01 -3.04
C ARG A 337 1.99 21.37 -4.26
N TYR A 338 2.10 20.46 -5.22
CA TYR A 338 3.01 20.57 -6.37
C TYR A 338 2.27 20.44 -7.72
N PHE A 339 1.09 19.82 -7.73
CA PHE A 339 0.32 19.52 -8.94
C PHE A 339 -1.09 20.14 -8.87
N ALA A 340 -1.63 20.51 -10.04
CA ALA A 340 -3.03 20.90 -10.16
C ALA A 340 -3.95 19.77 -9.62
N PRO A 341 -5.14 20.07 -9.07
CA PRO A 341 -5.98 19.08 -8.39
C PRO A 341 -6.26 17.81 -9.23
N ASN A 342 -6.63 18.00 -10.50
CA ASN A 342 -6.93 16.90 -11.43
C ASN A 342 -5.69 16.02 -11.71
N LEU A 343 -4.50 16.62 -11.73
CA LEU A 343 -3.24 15.93 -11.95
C LEU A 343 -2.78 15.18 -10.69
N ALA A 344 -2.98 15.77 -9.51
CA ALA A 344 -2.71 15.12 -8.23
C ALA A 344 -3.57 13.86 -8.03
N GLU A 345 -4.86 13.91 -8.37
CA GLU A 345 -5.76 12.75 -8.34
C GLU A 345 -5.34 11.67 -9.35
N GLN A 346 -4.95 12.08 -10.56
CA GLN A 346 -4.48 11.15 -11.58
C GLN A 346 -3.16 10.45 -11.17
N ILE A 347 -2.26 11.15 -10.49
CA ILE A 347 -1.03 10.57 -9.96
C ILE A 347 -1.36 9.64 -8.77
N ALA A 348 -2.22 10.06 -7.84
CA ALA A 348 -2.58 9.28 -6.67
C ALA A 348 -3.31 7.96 -7.02
N SER A 349 -4.06 7.95 -8.13
CA SER A 349 -4.84 6.79 -8.60
C SER A 349 -4.05 5.79 -9.45
N GLN A 350 -2.83 6.10 -9.89
CA GLN A 350 -2.00 5.16 -10.65
C GLN A 350 -1.30 4.16 -9.70
N GLU A 351 -1.53 2.87 -9.91
CA GLU A 351 -0.75 1.80 -9.26
C GLU A 351 0.74 1.97 -9.62
N GLY A 352 1.57 2.31 -8.62
CA GLY A 352 2.97 2.66 -8.85
C GLY A 352 3.28 4.16 -8.70
N ALA A 353 2.38 4.99 -8.20
CA ALA A 353 2.64 6.39 -7.81
C ALA A 353 3.88 6.57 -6.90
N VAL A 354 4.27 5.51 -6.18
CA VAL A 354 5.49 5.46 -5.34
C VAL A 354 6.77 5.26 -6.17
N GLN A 355 6.67 4.79 -7.41
CA GLN A 355 7.76 4.65 -8.36
C GLN A 355 7.61 5.69 -9.49
N LEU A 356 7.75 6.97 -9.15
CA LEU A 356 8.19 8.02 -10.10
C LEU A 356 9.66 7.76 -10.49
N GLY A 357 9.92 6.57 -11.04
CA GLY A 357 11.18 6.16 -11.61
C GLY A 357 11.54 7.12 -12.73
N GLY A 358 12.81 7.47 -12.79
CA GLY A 358 13.32 8.42 -13.77
C GLY A 358 13.07 7.96 -15.20
N THR A 359 12.37 8.78 -15.98
CA THR A 359 12.11 8.54 -17.40
C THR A 359 12.65 9.69 -18.23
N ARG A 360 13.19 9.38 -19.41
CA ARG A 360 13.47 10.41 -20.42
C ARG A 360 12.21 10.69 -21.20
N LYS A 361 11.80 11.95 -21.25
CA LYS A 361 10.62 12.37 -22.01
C LYS A 361 10.78 13.82 -22.49
N PRO A 362 10.12 14.22 -23.59
CA PRO A 362 10.06 15.62 -24.00
C PRO A 362 9.22 16.43 -23.01
N VAL A 363 9.75 17.56 -22.54
CA VAL A 363 9.10 18.45 -21.58
C VAL A 363 9.34 19.90 -22.00
N VAL A 364 8.31 20.72 -21.90
CA VAL A 364 8.45 22.18 -21.95
C VAL A 364 8.93 22.66 -20.59
N VAL A 365 10.07 23.35 -20.57
CA VAL A 365 10.62 23.96 -19.37
C VAL A 365 10.43 25.47 -19.46
N PHE A 366 9.83 26.03 -18.42
CA PHE A 366 9.49 27.43 -18.30
C PHE A 366 10.19 28.03 -17.08
N PHE A 367 10.78 29.21 -17.27
CA PHE A 367 11.29 30.04 -16.19
C PHE A 367 10.71 31.45 -16.28
N SER A 368 10.27 31.99 -15.16
CA SER A 368 10.02 33.44 -14.98
C SER A 368 10.78 33.96 -13.77
N ASP A 369 11.19 35.23 -13.81
CA ASP A 369 11.96 35.86 -12.73
C ASP A 369 11.71 37.38 -12.75
N ILE A 370 11.65 37.99 -11.55
CA ILE A 370 11.34 39.40 -11.37
C ILE A 370 12.57 40.25 -11.71
N ARG A 371 12.41 41.12 -12.70
CA ARG A 371 13.45 42.06 -13.12
C ARG A 371 13.72 43.08 -12.01
N GLY A 372 14.99 43.15 -11.61
CA GLY A 372 15.43 44.07 -10.57
C GLY A 372 15.01 43.66 -9.16
N PHE A 373 14.69 42.37 -8.92
CA PHE A 373 14.30 41.90 -7.60
C PHE A 373 15.38 42.08 -6.54
N THR A 374 16.63 41.67 -6.82
CA THR A 374 17.70 41.74 -5.81
C THR A 374 17.90 43.16 -5.26
N PRO A 375 18.09 44.22 -6.10
CA PRO A 375 18.19 45.60 -5.60
C PRO A 375 16.92 46.11 -4.90
N MET A 376 15.74 45.60 -5.30
CA MET A 376 14.47 45.94 -4.66
C MET A 376 14.37 45.33 -3.26
N SER A 377 14.74 44.05 -3.12
CA SER A 377 14.71 43.31 -1.85
C SER A 377 15.66 43.89 -0.79
N GLU A 378 16.78 44.50 -1.21
CA GLU A 378 17.70 45.17 -0.29
C GLU A 378 17.12 46.45 0.34
N ARG A 379 16.06 47.02 -0.26
CA ARG A 379 15.43 48.27 0.17
C ARG A 379 14.10 48.06 0.89
N MET A 380 13.56 46.84 0.87
CA MET A 380 12.26 46.50 1.46
C MET A 380 12.42 45.78 2.80
N GLY A 381 11.44 45.95 3.69
CA GLY A 381 11.36 45.14 4.90
C GLY A 381 11.07 43.67 4.58
N PRO A 382 11.57 42.70 5.37
CA PRO A 382 11.32 41.27 5.14
C PRO A 382 9.83 40.91 5.02
N ASP A 383 8.97 41.54 5.83
CA ASP A 383 7.52 41.31 5.81
C ASP A 383 6.86 41.84 4.53
N ASP A 384 7.33 42.99 4.02
CA ASP A 384 6.82 43.58 2.78
C ASP A 384 7.24 42.75 1.55
N ILE A 385 8.44 42.18 1.57
CA ILE A 385 8.93 41.27 0.53
C ILE A 385 8.12 39.98 0.54
N ALA A 386 7.91 39.38 1.72
CA ALA A 386 7.09 38.17 1.85
C ALA A 386 5.66 38.41 1.35
N THR A 387 5.07 39.56 1.69
CA THR A 387 3.72 39.93 1.21
C THR A 387 3.69 40.11 -0.31
N LEU A 388 4.70 40.79 -0.90
CA LEU A 388 4.82 40.93 -2.36
C LEU A 388 4.94 39.58 -3.06
N LEU A 389 5.86 38.73 -2.59
CA LEU A 389 6.10 37.41 -3.17
C LEU A 389 4.88 36.51 -3.04
N ASN A 390 4.19 36.52 -1.89
CA ASN A 390 2.97 35.73 -1.72
C ASN A 390 1.85 36.19 -2.67
N GLU A 391 1.60 37.49 -2.82
CA GLU A 391 0.61 38.00 -3.78
C GLU A 391 1.00 37.65 -5.23
N TYR A 392 2.29 37.81 -5.57
CA TYR A 392 2.81 37.50 -6.90
C TYR A 392 2.69 36.00 -7.21
N PHE A 393 3.24 35.13 -6.34
CA PHE A 393 3.23 33.69 -6.54
C PHE A 393 1.82 33.11 -6.57
N THR A 394 0.89 33.63 -5.75
CA THR A 394 -0.51 33.18 -5.77
C THR A 394 -1.10 33.28 -7.17
N GLU A 395 -0.97 34.45 -7.81
CA GLU A 395 -1.54 34.67 -9.14
C GLU A 395 -0.76 33.93 -10.24
N MET A 396 0.57 33.90 -10.17
CA MET A 396 1.37 33.22 -11.21
C MET A 396 1.19 31.70 -11.18
N VAL A 397 1.13 31.10 -9.99
CA VAL A 397 0.97 29.65 -9.84
C VAL A 397 -0.42 29.21 -10.28
N GLU A 398 -1.46 30.00 -9.99
CA GLU A 398 -2.81 29.71 -10.48
C GLU A 398 -2.83 29.63 -12.02
N ILE A 399 -2.18 30.58 -12.70
CA ILE A 399 -2.08 30.57 -14.17
C ILE A 399 -1.34 29.33 -14.68
N VAL A 400 -0.27 28.88 -14.00
CA VAL A 400 0.42 27.63 -14.35
C VAL A 400 -0.57 26.47 -14.29
N PHE A 401 -1.35 26.35 -13.21
CA PHE A 401 -2.28 25.25 -13.00
C PHE A 401 -3.50 25.30 -13.94
N GLU A 402 -4.10 26.47 -14.17
CA GLU A 402 -5.21 26.66 -15.11
C GLU A 402 -4.81 26.29 -16.54
N ASN A 403 -3.55 26.51 -16.89
CA ASN A 403 -2.97 26.09 -18.17
C ASN A 403 -2.36 24.67 -18.11
N GLY A 404 -2.71 23.83 -17.12
CA GLY A 404 -2.30 22.43 -17.05
C GLY A 404 -0.79 22.19 -16.87
N GLY A 405 -0.07 23.21 -16.41
CA GLY A 405 1.33 23.12 -16.05
C GLY A 405 1.53 22.56 -14.64
N THR A 406 2.76 22.15 -14.37
CA THR A 406 3.22 21.69 -13.06
C THR A 406 4.23 22.68 -12.50
N LEU A 407 4.07 23.08 -11.24
CA LEU A 407 5.07 23.88 -10.54
C LEU A 407 6.19 22.95 -10.06
N ASP A 408 7.41 23.17 -10.54
CA ASP A 408 8.57 22.38 -10.10
C ASP A 408 9.14 22.95 -8.80
N LYS A 409 9.55 24.22 -8.81
CA LYS A 409 10.00 24.93 -7.60
C LYS A 409 10.04 26.45 -7.76
N PHE A 410 10.13 27.11 -6.61
CA PHE A 410 10.55 28.52 -6.52
C PHE A 410 12.07 28.60 -6.33
N MET A 411 12.69 29.59 -6.96
CA MET A 411 14.11 29.89 -6.86
C MET A 411 14.31 31.37 -6.50
N GLY A 412 14.11 31.71 -5.23
CA GLY A 412 14.04 33.11 -4.81
C GLY A 412 12.74 33.73 -5.29
N ASP A 413 12.82 34.71 -6.20
CA ASP A 413 11.71 35.35 -6.90
C ASP A 413 11.35 34.67 -8.23
N ALA A 414 12.15 33.68 -8.66
CA ALA A 414 11.92 32.96 -9.90
C ALA A 414 10.99 31.76 -9.74
N ILE A 415 10.21 31.47 -10.78
CA ILE A 415 9.32 30.31 -10.91
C ILE A 415 9.88 29.38 -11.97
N MET A 416 9.96 28.09 -11.65
CA MET A 416 10.19 27.03 -12.62
C MET A 416 8.91 26.19 -12.77
N ALA A 417 8.42 26.09 -14.00
CA ALA A 417 7.21 25.32 -14.34
C ALA A 417 7.46 24.38 -15.53
N LEU A 418 6.65 23.32 -15.61
CA LEU A 418 6.80 22.23 -16.55
C LEU A 418 5.48 21.90 -17.23
N TRP A 419 5.53 21.60 -18.53
CA TRP A 419 4.45 20.93 -19.26
C TRP A 419 5.00 19.68 -19.92
N GLY A 420 4.30 18.56 -19.82
CA GLY A 420 4.81 17.27 -20.28
C GLY A 420 5.29 16.33 -19.15
N ALA A 421 5.44 16.85 -17.92
CA ALA A 421 5.85 16.08 -16.75
C ALA A 421 5.04 16.50 -15.50
N PRO A 422 4.64 15.55 -14.62
CA PRO A 422 4.89 14.10 -14.68
C PRO A 422 4.08 13.37 -15.73
N ILE A 423 2.92 13.91 -16.12
CA ILE A 423 2.06 13.38 -17.16
C ILE A 423 2.17 14.28 -18.38
N SER A 424 2.28 13.68 -19.57
CA SER A 424 2.30 14.41 -20.83
C SER A 424 0.89 14.60 -21.37
N GLY A 425 0.61 15.77 -21.93
CA GLY A 425 -0.70 16.09 -22.51
C GLY A 425 -0.56 16.65 -23.92
N GLU A 426 -1.54 16.41 -24.79
CA GLU A 426 -1.53 17.05 -26.11
C GLU A 426 -1.58 18.58 -25.99
N GLY A 427 -0.76 19.31 -26.76
CA GLY A 427 -0.76 20.77 -26.75
C GLY A 427 -0.05 21.39 -25.53
N ASP A 428 0.86 20.66 -24.90
CA ASP A 428 1.70 21.17 -23.79
C ASP A 428 2.44 22.47 -24.16
N ALA A 429 2.97 22.56 -25.39
CA ALA A 429 3.64 23.77 -25.86
C ALA A 429 2.69 24.98 -25.99
N ASP A 430 1.50 24.77 -26.56
CA ASP A 430 0.48 25.82 -26.71
C ASP A 430 0.00 26.34 -25.35
N ARG A 431 -0.21 25.43 -24.38
CA ARG A 431 -0.58 25.82 -23.01
C ARG A 431 0.54 26.58 -22.29
N ALA A 432 1.79 26.18 -22.46
CA ALA A 432 2.92 26.87 -21.85
C ALA A 432 3.08 28.31 -22.38
N ILE A 433 2.93 28.53 -23.69
CA ILE A 433 3.00 29.89 -24.25
C ILE A 433 1.78 30.73 -23.85
N GLN A 434 0.59 30.13 -23.75
CA GLN A 434 -0.61 30.80 -23.26
C GLN A 434 -0.43 31.28 -21.81
N ALA A 435 0.10 30.42 -20.93
CA ALA A 435 0.44 30.77 -19.56
C ALA A 435 1.43 31.95 -19.51
N ALA A 436 2.45 31.97 -20.38
CA ALA A 436 3.42 33.05 -20.45
C ALA A 436 2.78 34.42 -20.76
N ILE A 437 1.87 34.44 -21.74
CA ILE A 437 1.15 35.65 -22.16
C ILE A 437 0.19 36.11 -21.06
N GLU A 438 -0.52 35.15 -20.45
CA GLU A 438 -1.47 35.41 -19.37
C GLU A 438 -0.79 35.97 -18.12
N MET A 439 0.36 35.40 -17.71
CA MET A 439 1.17 35.93 -16.59
C MET A 439 1.52 37.40 -16.79
N GLN A 440 1.91 37.80 -18.01
CA GLN A 440 2.22 39.20 -18.30
C GLN A 440 0.99 40.11 -18.21
N SER A 441 -0.18 39.62 -18.64
CA SER A 441 -1.45 40.35 -18.55
C SER A 441 -1.94 40.50 -17.11
N VAL A 442 -1.91 39.42 -16.32
CA VAL A 442 -2.31 39.43 -14.91
C VAL A 442 -1.36 40.26 -14.07
N LEU A 443 -0.05 40.19 -14.32
CA LEU A 443 0.93 41.05 -13.65
C LEU A 443 0.69 42.53 -13.95
N ALA A 444 0.23 42.89 -15.15
CA ALA A 444 -0.15 44.27 -15.45
C ALA A 444 -1.33 44.74 -14.57
N LYS A 445 -2.33 43.89 -14.33
CA LYS A 445 -3.45 44.18 -13.42
C LYS A 445 -3.00 44.30 -11.97
N LEU A 446 -2.13 43.39 -11.50
CA LEU A 446 -1.52 43.47 -10.17
C LEU A 446 -0.75 44.77 -9.97
N ASN A 447 0.02 45.19 -10.96
CA ASN A 447 0.75 46.44 -10.91
C ASN A 447 -0.16 47.67 -10.79
N VAL A 448 -1.34 47.66 -11.42
CA VAL A 448 -2.34 48.74 -11.23
C VAL A 448 -2.83 48.77 -9.78
N LYS A 449 -3.14 47.61 -9.20
CA LYS A 449 -3.52 47.47 -7.79
C LYS A 449 -2.41 47.96 -6.86
N TRP A 450 -1.17 47.52 -7.07
CA TRP A 450 -0.02 47.90 -6.26
C TRP A 450 0.32 49.39 -6.39
N ALA A 451 0.21 49.96 -7.59
CA ALA A 451 0.40 51.40 -7.81
C ALA A 451 -0.63 52.23 -7.02
N ALA A 452 -1.89 51.79 -6.96
CA ALA A 452 -2.93 52.46 -6.15
C ALA A 452 -2.65 52.39 -4.63
N GLN A 453 -1.84 51.42 -4.19
CA GLN A 453 -1.36 51.26 -2.81
C GLN A 453 -0.02 51.97 -2.56
N GLY A 454 0.53 52.68 -3.55
CA GLY A 454 1.84 53.35 -3.44
C GLY A 454 3.03 52.39 -3.51
N ARG A 455 2.85 51.14 -3.94
CA ARG A 455 3.89 50.12 -4.07
C ARG A 455 4.58 50.21 -5.43
N GLN A 456 5.82 49.72 -5.49
CA GLN A 456 6.63 49.72 -6.71
C GLN A 456 6.07 48.73 -7.75
N ARG A 457 6.18 49.11 -9.03
CA ARG A 457 5.87 48.24 -10.17
C ARG A 457 6.90 47.12 -10.30
N VAL A 458 6.41 45.92 -10.59
CA VAL A 458 7.18 44.70 -10.83
C VAL A 458 7.07 44.32 -12.31
N GLU A 459 8.17 43.85 -12.89
CA GLU A 459 8.19 43.32 -14.25
C GLU A 459 8.91 41.98 -14.26
N ILE A 460 8.52 41.07 -15.15
CA ILE A 460 9.10 39.73 -15.23
C ILE A 460 9.67 39.48 -16.63
N GLY A 461 10.78 38.74 -16.66
CA GLY A 461 11.32 38.15 -17.89
C GLY A 461 11.01 36.67 -17.93
N ILE A 462 10.60 36.15 -19.09
CA ILE A 462 10.21 34.74 -19.25
C ILE A 462 11.13 34.07 -20.28
N GLY A 463 11.60 32.87 -19.97
CA GLY A 463 12.38 32.00 -20.84
C GLY A 463 11.75 30.63 -20.98
N ILE A 464 11.53 30.16 -22.22
CA ILE A 464 10.85 28.89 -22.49
C ILE A 464 11.69 28.05 -23.46
N ASP A 465 11.75 26.76 -23.19
CA ASP A 465 12.40 25.81 -24.07
C ASP A 465 11.72 24.44 -24.03
N PHE A 466 11.96 23.62 -25.05
CA PHE A 466 11.38 22.28 -25.17
C PHE A 466 12.43 21.29 -25.68
N TYR A 467 12.67 20.24 -24.91
CA TYR A 467 13.55 19.14 -25.31
C TYR A 467 13.36 17.91 -24.43
N GLU A 468 14.04 16.82 -24.77
CA GLU A 468 14.16 15.67 -23.89
C GLU A 468 14.88 16.03 -22.59
N VAL A 469 14.24 15.69 -21.47
CA VAL A 469 14.80 15.78 -20.13
C VAL A 469 14.62 14.46 -19.40
N PHE A 470 15.44 14.22 -18.40
CA PHE A 470 15.18 13.19 -17.40
C PHE A 470 14.19 13.77 -16.38
N ALA A 471 13.05 13.12 -16.19
CA ALA A 471 12.03 13.50 -15.22
C ALA A 471 11.84 12.36 -14.21
N GLY A 472 12.02 12.64 -12.93
CA GLY A 472 11.92 11.63 -11.89
C GLY A 472 12.35 12.12 -10.51
N ASN A 473 12.30 11.21 -9.54
CA ASN A 473 12.78 11.47 -8.19
C ASN A 473 14.31 11.59 -8.17
N ILE A 474 14.83 12.75 -7.75
CA ILE A 474 16.24 13.04 -7.58
C ILE A 474 16.49 13.47 -6.13
N GLY A 475 17.55 12.94 -5.51
CA GLY A 475 17.91 13.30 -4.14
C GLY A 475 18.59 12.15 -3.41
N SER A 476 18.48 12.15 -2.09
CA SER A 476 18.99 11.09 -1.22
C SER A 476 17.85 10.24 -0.66
N ASP A 477 18.16 9.08 -0.08
CA ASP A 477 17.18 8.19 0.56
C ASP A 477 16.29 8.89 1.61
N ARG A 478 16.73 10.03 2.16
CA ARG A 478 16.00 10.80 3.17
C ARG A 478 15.23 11.99 2.61
N ARG A 479 15.48 12.39 1.38
CA ARG A 479 14.84 13.53 0.71
C ARG A 479 14.95 13.35 -0.80
N LEU A 480 13.83 12.95 -1.40
CA LEU A 480 13.63 12.88 -2.84
C LEU A 480 12.76 14.05 -3.28
N GLU A 481 13.12 14.67 -4.40
CA GLU A 481 12.32 15.70 -5.06
C GLU A 481 12.06 15.23 -6.50
N TYR A 482 10.79 15.19 -6.92
CA TYR A 482 10.47 15.00 -8.32
C TYR A 482 10.87 16.26 -9.08
N THR A 483 11.77 16.13 -10.06
CA THR A 483 12.21 17.27 -10.87
C THR A 483 12.73 16.82 -12.21
N VAL A 484 13.09 17.78 -13.07
CA VAL A 484 13.67 17.52 -14.38
C VAL A 484 15.14 17.92 -14.45
N ILE A 485 15.94 17.12 -15.15
CA ILE A 485 17.34 17.42 -15.47
C ILE A 485 17.54 17.29 -16.97
N GLY A 486 18.13 18.29 -17.59
CA GLY A 486 18.50 18.22 -19.00
C GLY A 486 18.93 19.56 -19.58
N ASP A 487 19.27 19.52 -20.86
CA ASP A 487 19.69 20.69 -21.63
C ASP A 487 18.60 21.77 -21.72
N ALA A 488 17.33 21.37 -21.82
CA ALA A 488 16.20 22.30 -21.83
C ALA A 488 16.13 23.16 -20.57
N VAL A 489 16.39 22.56 -19.40
CA VAL A 489 16.39 23.29 -18.12
C VAL A 489 17.42 24.40 -18.11
N ASN A 490 18.66 24.07 -18.49
CA ASN A 490 19.75 25.04 -18.53
C ASN A 490 19.52 26.12 -19.58
N THR A 491 18.86 25.79 -20.69
CA THR A 491 18.60 26.73 -21.79
C THR A 491 17.48 27.69 -21.43
N ALA A 492 16.34 27.20 -20.95
CA ALA A 492 15.22 28.03 -20.52
C ALA A 492 15.62 29.02 -19.42
N ALA A 493 16.38 28.56 -18.41
CA ALA A 493 16.90 29.42 -17.36
C ALA A 493 17.77 30.58 -17.92
N ARG A 494 18.64 30.29 -18.90
CA ARG A 494 19.50 31.30 -19.54
C ARG A 494 18.70 32.27 -20.40
N LEU A 495 17.68 31.80 -21.11
CA LEU A 495 16.77 32.67 -21.87
C LEU A 495 16.04 33.62 -20.92
N CYS A 496 15.55 33.11 -19.79
CA CYS A 496 14.91 33.93 -18.75
C CYS A 496 15.88 35.00 -18.20
N SER A 497 17.16 34.67 -17.97
CA SER A 497 18.16 35.67 -17.56
C SER A 497 18.43 36.74 -18.62
N LYS A 498 18.26 36.43 -19.92
CA LYS A 498 18.43 37.39 -21.01
C LYS A 498 17.17 38.20 -21.32
N ALA A 499 16.00 37.71 -20.93
CA ALA A 499 14.73 38.38 -21.14
C ALA A 499 14.69 39.72 -20.39
N GLY A 500 14.42 40.78 -21.15
CA GLY A 500 14.16 42.11 -20.60
C GLY A 500 12.81 42.20 -19.87
N PRO A 501 12.50 43.36 -19.28
CA PRO A 501 11.22 43.59 -18.60
C PRO A 501 10.03 43.39 -19.53
N GLY A 502 9.16 42.45 -19.19
CA GLY A 502 7.95 42.13 -19.96
C GLY A 502 8.19 41.24 -21.18
N GLU A 503 9.43 40.81 -21.43
CA GLU A 503 9.78 39.98 -22.58
C GLU A 503 9.52 38.50 -22.32
N ILE A 504 9.09 37.80 -23.38
CA ILE A 504 9.00 36.34 -23.44
C ILE A 504 9.93 35.88 -24.53
N ILE A 505 10.95 35.11 -24.16
CA ILE A 505 11.98 34.59 -25.05
C ILE A 505 11.86 33.08 -25.13
N LEU A 506 11.91 32.53 -26.34
CA LEU A 506 11.78 31.10 -26.59
C LEU A 506 12.77 30.61 -27.65
N THR A 507 13.12 29.33 -27.60
CA THR A 507 13.95 28.70 -28.64
C THR A 507 13.16 28.41 -29.91
N LYS A 508 13.85 28.29 -31.05
CA LYS A 508 13.24 27.78 -32.28
C LYS A 508 12.62 26.40 -32.10
N ARG A 509 13.27 25.50 -31.37
CA ARG A 509 12.74 24.14 -31.13
C ARG A 509 11.43 24.13 -30.35
N PHE A 510 11.22 25.07 -29.43
CA PHE A 510 9.92 25.25 -28.77
C PHE A 510 8.90 25.85 -29.74
N TYR A 511 9.30 26.85 -30.53
CA TYR A 511 8.42 27.47 -31.51
C TYR A 511 7.86 26.47 -32.53
N ASP A 512 8.70 25.54 -32.99
CA ASP A 512 8.33 24.51 -33.96
C ASP A 512 7.28 23.50 -33.41
N GLU A 513 7.12 23.40 -32.08
CA GLU A 513 6.12 22.53 -31.42
C GLU A 513 4.75 23.21 -31.25
N LEU A 514 4.66 24.53 -31.46
CA LEU A 514 3.42 25.27 -31.31
C LEU A 514 2.44 24.98 -32.45
N ARG A 515 1.20 24.60 -32.11
CA ARG A 515 0.11 24.46 -33.07
C ARG A 515 -0.49 25.83 -33.42
N GLN A 516 -0.45 26.77 -32.47
CA GLN A 516 -0.92 28.15 -32.63
C GLN A 516 0.21 29.15 -32.29
N PRO A 517 1.20 29.31 -33.19
CA PRO A 517 2.37 30.13 -32.90
C PRO A 517 1.98 31.63 -32.81
N PRO A 518 2.45 32.36 -31.78
CA PRO A 518 2.26 33.80 -31.71
C PRO A 518 3.16 34.53 -32.71
N ALA A 519 2.88 35.81 -32.92
CA ALA A 519 3.78 36.68 -33.67
C ALA A 519 5.12 36.80 -32.93
N VAL A 520 6.23 36.65 -33.64
CA VAL A 520 7.58 36.70 -33.06
C VAL A 520 8.52 37.64 -33.80
N GLU A 521 9.56 38.08 -33.10
CA GLU A 521 10.75 38.74 -33.62
C GLU A 521 11.93 37.78 -33.48
N GLU A 522 12.71 37.62 -34.54
CA GLU A 522 13.95 36.85 -34.51
C GLU A 522 15.05 37.65 -33.82
N LEU A 523 15.71 37.05 -32.82
CA LEU A 523 16.83 37.64 -32.11
C LEU A 523 18.15 37.05 -32.63
N GLU A 524 19.25 37.77 -32.39
CA GLU A 524 20.58 37.23 -32.63
C GLU A 524 20.77 35.93 -31.86
N ALA A 525 21.35 34.94 -32.53
CA ALA A 525 21.53 33.62 -31.97
C ALA A 525 22.39 33.72 -30.71
N VAL A 526 21.96 33.03 -29.65
CA VAL A 526 22.57 33.19 -28.34
C VAL A 526 23.67 32.14 -28.17
N GLU A 527 24.92 32.60 -28.02
CA GLU A 527 25.98 31.74 -27.48
C GLU A 527 25.66 31.36 -26.03
N LEU A 528 25.36 30.08 -25.82
CA LEU A 528 25.18 29.51 -24.49
C LEU A 528 26.48 28.83 -24.09
N LYS A 529 27.12 29.33 -23.03
CA LYS A 529 28.37 28.76 -22.47
C LYS A 529 28.20 27.25 -22.24
N GLY A 530 28.96 26.44 -22.99
CA GLY A 530 28.91 24.97 -22.93
C GLY A 530 28.18 24.28 -24.09
N LYS A 531 27.66 25.02 -25.08
CA LYS A 531 27.11 24.46 -26.32
C LYS A 531 28.05 24.70 -27.51
N ALA A 532 28.10 23.73 -28.43
CA ALA A 532 28.91 23.80 -29.65
C ALA A 532 28.20 24.53 -30.82
N GLN A 533 26.89 24.75 -30.74
CA GLN A 533 26.08 25.42 -31.75
C GLN A 533 25.29 26.56 -31.11
N GLU A 534 25.22 27.68 -31.81
CA GLU A 534 24.34 28.81 -31.49
C GLU A 534 22.88 28.34 -31.51
N VAL A 535 22.09 28.79 -30.53
CA VAL A 535 20.66 28.48 -30.47
C VAL A 535 19.90 29.65 -31.09
N GLN A 536 19.07 29.37 -32.09
CA GLN A 536 18.15 30.35 -32.65
C GLN A 536 17.03 30.66 -31.65
N VAL A 537 16.79 31.95 -31.42
CA VAL A 537 15.90 32.46 -30.38
C VAL A 537 14.89 33.44 -30.98
N TYR A 538 13.68 33.42 -30.43
CA TYR A 538 12.59 34.32 -30.78
C TYR A 538 12.10 35.08 -29.55
N ARG A 539 11.70 36.34 -29.77
CA ARG A 539 10.94 37.15 -28.81
C ARG A 539 9.48 37.20 -29.24
N VAL A 540 8.56 36.95 -28.32
CA VAL A 540 7.12 37.08 -28.59
C VAL A 540 6.74 38.55 -28.71
N LYS A 541 6.04 38.91 -29.80
CA LYS A 541 5.47 40.25 -30.01
C LYS A 541 4.14 40.34 -29.27
N ARG A 542 3.96 41.42 -28.52
CA ARG A 542 2.70 41.74 -27.84
C ARG A 542 1.70 42.40 -28.77
#